data_AF-A0AAV7JUH1-F1
#
_entry.id   AF-A0AAV7JUH1-F1
#
_cell.length_a   1.000
_cell.length_b   1.000
_cell.length_c   1.000
_cell.angle_alpha   90.00
_cell.angle_beta   90.00
_cell.angle_gamma   90.00
#
_symmetry.space_group_name_H-M   'P 1'
#
loop_
_entity.id
_entity.type
_entity.pdbx_description
1 polymer ?
#
loop_
_entity_poly.entity_id
_entity_poly.type
_entity_poly.pdbx_seq_one_letter_code
_entity_poly.pdbx_strand_id
1 'polypeptide(L)'
;MWCIGSAHRKIPALTFARPAGVPDLFDQVAMDLPHTPQIGELVDYFERTYIGRTLASGYHVAATYPIHLWNNHIGTPLGLPRTTNAVDAWHRSYNATVGCHHPTIWKFILSLKREQGLSGGAAC
;
A
#
# COMPACT_ATOMS: atom_id res chain seq x y z
N MET A 1 25.87 2.65 -22.57
CA MET A 1 24.82 3.63 -22.18
C MET A 1 23.46 2.92 -22.12
N TRP A 2 23.28 2.03 -21.13
CA TRP A 2 22.05 1.23 -20.92
C TRP A 2 21.91 0.85 -19.42
N CYS A 3 21.96 1.81 -18.48
CA CYS A 3 21.78 1.47 -17.05
C CYS A 3 20.72 2.29 -16.29
N ILE A 4 20.17 3.35 -16.88
CA ILE A 4 19.25 4.25 -16.15
C ILE A 4 17.77 3.76 -16.22
N GLY A 5 17.45 2.90 -17.20
CA GLY A 5 16.07 2.47 -17.49
C GLY A 5 15.43 1.48 -16.50
N SER A 6 16.20 0.82 -15.62
CA SER A 6 15.65 -0.24 -14.73
C SER A 6 15.62 0.14 -13.25
N ALA A 7 16.44 1.10 -12.80
CA ALA A 7 16.57 1.48 -11.40
C ALA A 7 15.25 1.93 -10.76
N HIS A 8 14.46 2.75 -11.48
CA HIS A 8 13.20 3.31 -10.96
C HIS A 8 12.11 2.26 -10.70
N ARG A 9 12.23 1.04 -11.25
CA ARG A 9 11.25 -0.04 -11.04
C ARG A 9 11.61 -0.98 -9.89
N LYS A 10 12.85 -0.91 -9.39
CA LYS A 10 13.37 -1.87 -8.40
C LYS A 10 12.75 -1.67 -7.00
N ILE A 11 12.62 -0.41 -6.54
CA ILE A 11 11.99 -0.12 -5.24
C ILE A 11 10.50 -0.52 -5.22
N PRO A 12 9.66 -0.14 -6.21
CA PRO A 12 8.26 -0.57 -6.23
C PRO A 12 8.05 -2.09 -6.31
N ALA A 13 9.02 -2.84 -6.86
CA ALA A 13 8.94 -4.29 -6.96
C ALA A 13 9.03 -4.99 -5.60
N LEU A 14 9.60 -4.35 -4.57
CA LEU A 14 9.68 -4.89 -3.20
C LEU A 14 8.31 -5.22 -2.62
N THR A 15 7.27 -4.49 -3.03
CA THR A 15 5.87 -4.73 -2.66
C THR A 15 5.41 -6.15 -2.97
N PHE A 16 5.99 -6.79 -3.98
CA PHE A 16 5.60 -8.13 -4.42
C PHE A 16 6.59 -9.22 -3.99
N ALA A 17 7.67 -8.86 -3.30
CA ALA A 17 8.64 -9.83 -2.79
C ALA A 17 8.09 -10.54 -1.55
N ARG A 18 8.56 -11.76 -1.30
CA ARG A 18 8.21 -12.50 -0.08
C ARG A 18 8.57 -11.62 1.14
N PRO A 19 7.66 -11.39 2.11
CA PRO A 19 7.90 -10.46 3.22
C PRO A 19 9.24 -10.67 3.95
N ALA A 20 9.62 -11.93 4.19
CA ALA A 20 10.87 -12.27 4.85
C ALA A 20 12.14 -11.93 4.05
N GLY A 21 12.06 -11.87 2.72
CA GLY A 21 13.19 -11.54 1.84
C GLY A 21 13.22 -10.08 1.39
N VAL A 22 12.27 -9.25 1.84
CA VAL A 22 12.22 -7.82 1.50
C VAL A 22 13.48 -7.06 1.95
N PRO A 23 14.01 -7.25 3.18
CA PRO A 23 15.24 -6.56 3.61
C PRO A 23 16.44 -6.89 2.72
N ASP A 24 16.71 -8.18 2.50
CA ASP A 24 17.84 -8.64 1.68
C ASP A 24 17.75 -8.13 0.23
N LEU A 25 16.53 -8.08 -0.32
CA LEU A 25 16.30 -7.57 -1.67
C LEU A 25 16.47 -6.06 -1.72
N PHE A 26 16.05 -5.34 -0.68
CA PHE A 26 16.26 -3.90 -0.56
C PHE A 26 17.76 -3.57 -0.54
N ASP A 27 18.59 -4.32 0.19
CA ASP A 27 20.04 -4.12 0.22
C ASP A 27 20.66 -4.29 -1.16
N GLN A 28 20.24 -5.31 -1.92
CA GLN A 28 20.67 -5.51 -3.31
C GLN A 28 20.24 -4.35 -4.22
N VAL A 29 19.00 -3.88 -4.06
CA VAL A 29 18.51 -2.73 -4.81
C VAL A 29 19.34 -1.49 -4.48
N ALA A 30 19.63 -1.23 -3.21
CA ALA A 30 20.42 -0.09 -2.76
C ALA A 30 21.84 -0.11 -3.32
N MET A 31 22.48 -1.28 -3.36
CA MET A 31 23.80 -1.48 -3.99
C MET A 31 23.80 -1.21 -5.50
N ASP A 32 22.70 -1.52 -6.18
CA ASP A 32 22.57 -1.34 -7.62
C ASP A 32 22.23 0.11 -8.04
N LEU A 33 21.76 0.95 -7.12
CA LEU A 33 21.36 2.31 -7.42
C LEU A 33 22.58 3.24 -7.55
N PRO A 34 22.51 4.30 -8.36
CA PRO A 34 23.61 5.26 -8.49
C PRO A 34 23.96 5.89 -7.14
N HIS A 35 25.24 5.91 -6.78
CA HIS A 35 25.73 6.55 -5.55
C HIS A 35 25.80 8.07 -5.72
N THR A 36 24.63 8.72 -5.75
CA THR A 36 24.52 10.18 -5.66
C THR A 36 23.92 10.57 -4.31
N PRO A 37 24.18 11.80 -3.80
CA PRO A 37 23.62 12.25 -2.52
C PRO A 37 22.09 12.12 -2.45
N GLN A 38 21.38 12.45 -3.54
CA GLN A 38 19.93 12.39 -3.60
C GLN A 38 19.39 10.96 -3.51
N ILE A 39 20.09 10.00 -4.11
CA ILE A 39 19.73 8.59 -4.01
C ILE A 39 20.07 8.05 -2.62
N GLY A 40 21.18 8.47 -2.03
CA GLY A 40 21.53 8.14 -0.65
C GLY A 40 20.46 8.58 0.34
N GLU A 41 19.96 9.82 0.21
CA GLU A 41 18.84 10.35 1.01
C GLU A 41 17.55 9.54 0.81
N LEU A 42 17.25 9.15 -0.43
CA LEU A 42 16.09 8.31 -0.74
C LEU A 42 16.21 6.92 -0.09
N VAL A 43 17.38 6.29 -0.16
CA VAL A 43 17.65 4.98 0.44
C VAL A 43 17.56 5.04 1.96
N ASP A 44 18.21 6.02 2.62
CA ASP A 44 18.13 6.17 4.08
C ASP A 44 16.69 6.45 4.55
N TYR A 45 15.95 7.29 3.81
CA TYR A 45 14.52 7.50 4.06
C TYR A 45 13.73 6.19 3.96
N PHE A 46 13.91 5.44 2.86
CA PHE A 46 13.13 4.22 2.61
C PHE A 46 13.46 3.13 3.62
N GLU A 47 14.73 2.95 3.96
CA GLU A 47 15.19 2.01 4.98
C GLU A 47 14.52 2.32 6.33
N ARG A 48 14.59 3.57 6.79
CA ARG A 48 13.99 4.00 8.06
C ARG A 48 12.47 3.86 8.08
N THR A 49 11.82 4.19 6.97
CA THR A 49 10.36 4.27 6.91
C THR A 49 9.71 2.90 6.68
N TYR A 50 10.29 2.01 5.86
CA TYR A 50 9.61 0.80 5.38
C TYR A 50 10.34 -0.53 5.68
N ILE A 51 11.65 -0.51 5.93
CA ILE A 51 12.45 -1.73 6.13
C ILE A 51 12.79 -1.95 7.60
N GLY A 52 13.29 -0.92 8.28
CA GLY A 52 13.92 -0.99 9.60
C GLY A 52 15.45 -1.02 9.45
N ARG A 53 16.16 -0.59 10.49
CA ARG A 53 17.63 -0.48 10.46
C ARG A 53 18.28 -1.16 11.64
N THR A 54 19.42 -1.81 11.40
CA THR A 54 20.30 -2.27 12.48
C THR A 54 21.39 -1.23 12.71
N LEU A 55 21.43 -0.66 13.91
CA LEU A 55 22.46 0.30 14.29
C LEU A 55 23.81 -0.40 14.46
N ALA A 56 24.91 0.37 14.40
CA ALA A 56 26.26 -0.16 14.65
C ALA A 56 26.41 -0.80 16.04
N SER A 57 25.54 -0.44 17.00
CA SER A 57 25.46 -1.07 18.33
C SER A 57 24.83 -2.47 18.32
N GLY A 58 24.34 -2.96 17.18
CA GLY A 58 23.56 -4.18 17.06
C GLY A 58 22.08 -4.02 17.44
N TYR A 59 21.66 -2.83 17.87
CA TYR A 59 20.25 -2.55 18.18
C TYR A 59 19.44 -2.40 16.89
N HIS A 60 18.34 -3.16 16.78
CA HIS A 60 17.42 -3.05 15.65
C HIS A 60 16.32 -2.03 15.92
N VAL A 61 16.19 -1.04 15.04
CA VAL A 61 15.13 -0.04 15.04
C VAL A 61 14.07 -0.46 14.02
N ALA A 62 12.84 -0.66 14.49
CA ALA A 62 11.72 -1.03 13.63
C ALA A 62 11.37 0.09 12.63
N ALA A 63 10.87 -0.32 11.45
CA ALA A 63 10.33 0.60 10.45
C ALA A 63 9.13 1.39 11.00
N THR A 64 8.94 2.62 10.49
CA THR A 64 7.71 3.40 10.77
C THR A 64 6.46 2.67 10.26
N TYR A 65 6.54 2.06 9.09
CA TYR A 65 5.50 1.25 8.48
C TYR A 65 6.04 -0.16 8.20
N PRO A 66 5.76 -1.11 9.10
CA PRO A 66 6.21 -2.49 8.95
C PRO A 66 5.77 -3.13 7.62
N ILE A 67 6.60 -4.06 7.10
CA ILE A 67 6.41 -4.73 5.80
C ILE A 67 5.01 -5.30 5.60
N HIS A 68 4.41 -5.90 6.63
CA HIS A 68 3.09 -6.52 6.53
C HIS A 68 1.94 -5.52 6.26
N LEU A 69 2.15 -4.22 6.48
CA LEU A 69 1.13 -3.20 6.21
C LEU A 69 1.05 -2.81 4.73
N TRP A 70 2.16 -2.93 3.98
CA TRP A 70 2.25 -2.44 2.61
C TRP A 70 2.57 -3.54 1.58
N ASN A 71 3.07 -4.69 2.00
CA ASN A 71 3.42 -5.79 1.11
C ASN A 71 2.16 -6.46 0.51
N ASN A 72 2.22 -6.75 -0.78
CA ASN A 72 1.14 -7.35 -1.57
C ASN A 72 1.55 -8.69 -2.23
N HIS A 73 2.52 -9.40 -1.65
CA HIS A 73 2.98 -10.71 -2.14
C HIS A 73 1.84 -11.75 -2.16
N ILE A 74 0.95 -11.72 -1.16
CA ILE A 74 -0.15 -12.70 -1.04
C ILE A 74 -1.39 -12.27 -1.85
N GLY A 75 -1.67 -10.98 -1.95
CA GLY A 75 -2.85 -10.50 -2.68
C GLY A 75 -2.74 -10.67 -4.19
N THR A 76 -1.52 -10.68 -4.73
CA THR A 76 -1.30 -10.81 -6.19
C THR A 76 -1.68 -12.20 -6.73
N PRO A 77 -1.23 -13.32 -6.13
CA PRO A 77 -1.66 -14.66 -6.55
C PRO A 77 -3.13 -14.97 -6.25
N LEU A 78 -3.68 -14.41 -5.17
CA LEU A 78 -5.07 -14.65 -4.75
C LEU A 78 -6.10 -13.78 -5.48
N GLY A 79 -5.66 -12.91 -6.39
CA GLY A 79 -6.54 -12.00 -7.12
C GLY A 79 -7.27 -11.01 -6.20
N LEU A 80 -6.74 -10.74 -5.01
CA LEU A 80 -7.35 -9.80 -4.08
C LEU A 80 -7.39 -8.39 -4.70
N PRO A 81 -8.44 -7.60 -4.45
CA PRO A 81 -8.52 -6.25 -4.96
C PRO A 81 -7.31 -5.43 -4.49
N ARG A 82 -6.41 -5.10 -5.42
CA ARG A 82 -5.14 -4.40 -5.17
C ARG A 82 -5.32 -2.92 -4.82
N THR A 83 -6.52 -2.40 -4.97
CA THR A 83 -6.88 -1.00 -4.89
C THR A 83 -8.25 -0.88 -4.25
N THR A 84 -8.51 0.22 -3.54
CA THR A 84 -9.82 0.56 -2.98
C THR A 84 -10.90 0.85 -4.03
N ASN A 85 -10.63 0.65 -5.33
CA ASN A 85 -11.56 0.92 -6.44
C ASN A 85 -12.98 0.40 -6.20
N ALA A 86 -13.15 -0.78 -5.62
CA ALA A 86 -14.48 -1.33 -5.29
C ALA A 86 -15.16 -0.52 -4.18
N VAL A 87 -14.41 -0.13 -3.14
CA VAL A 87 -14.87 0.74 -2.06
C VAL A 87 -15.16 2.15 -2.59
N ASP A 88 -14.31 2.69 -3.46
CA ASP A 88 -14.50 4.00 -4.09
C ASP A 88 -15.67 4.01 -5.07
N ALA A 89 -15.90 2.91 -5.78
CA ALA A 89 -17.08 2.71 -6.62
C ALA A 89 -18.34 2.60 -5.76
N TRP A 90 -18.27 1.88 -4.63
CA TRP A 90 -19.36 1.82 -3.66
C TRP A 90 -19.65 3.20 -3.06
N HIS A 91 -18.65 3.95 -2.63
CA HIS A 91 -18.82 5.33 -2.15
C HIS A 91 -19.43 6.25 -3.22
N ARG A 92 -19.03 6.11 -4.49
CA ARG A 92 -19.63 6.86 -5.60
C ARG A 92 -21.10 6.51 -5.80
N SER A 93 -21.44 5.23 -5.81
CA SER A 93 -22.82 4.75 -5.89
C SER A 93 -23.64 5.23 -4.70
N TYR A 94 -23.11 5.09 -3.49
CA TYR A 94 -23.75 5.52 -2.24
C TYR A 94 -24.02 7.02 -2.22
N ASN A 95 -23.05 7.85 -2.61
CA ASN A 95 -23.23 9.30 -2.70
C ASN A 95 -24.32 9.69 -3.72
N ALA A 96 -24.41 8.97 -4.84
CA ALA A 96 -25.51 9.14 -5.78
C ALA A 96 -26.87 8.75 -5.16
N THR A 97 -26.94 7.65 -4.40
CA THR A 97 -28.15 7.20 -3.68
C THR A 97 -28.60 8.21 -2.61
N VAL A 98 -27.67 8.76 -1.82
CA VAL A 98 -27.96 9.76 -0.78
C VAL A 98 -28.43 11.08 -1.41
N GLY A 99 -27.92 11.41 -2.60
CA GLY A 99 -28.35 12.56 -3.39
C GLY A 99 -28.08 13.91 -2.73
N CYS A 100 -27.11 14.01 -1.82
CA CYS A 100 -26.66 15.28 -1.27
C CYS A 100 -25.20 15.22 -0.80
N HIS A 101 -24.50 16.35 -0.91
CA HIS A 101 -23.08 16.48 -0.56
C HIS A 101 -22.84 16.53 0.96
N HIS A 102 -23.81 17.04 1.74
CA HIS A 102 -23.74 17.19 3.20
C HIS A 102 -25.01 16.65 3.87
N PRO A 103 -25.22 15.33 3.96
CA PRO A 103 -26.37 14.75 4.64
C PRO A 103 -26.32 15.06 6.15
N THR A 104 -27.48 15.27 6.76
CA THR A 104 -27.60 15.19 8.22
C THR A 104 -27.27 13.76 8.67
N ILE A 105 -26.83 13.59 9.92
CA ILE A 105 -26.53 12.26 10.47
C ILE A 105 -27.70 11.29 10.32
N TRP A 106 -28.93 11.78 10.45
CA TRP A 106 -30.15 11.00 10.25
C TRP A 106 -30.35 10.55 8.80
N LYS A 107 -30.17 11.46 7.83
CA LYS A 107 -30.27 11.12 6.41
C LYS A 107 -29.21 10.10 6.00
N PHE A 108 -27.99 10.25 6.54
CA PHE A 108 -26.91 9.30 6.33
C PHE A 108 -27.26 7.91 6.88
N ILE A 109 -27.67 7.80 8.15
CA ILE A 109 -28.03 6.52 8.77
C ILE A 109 -29.19 5.83 8.03
N LEU A 110 -30.23 6.57 7.65
CA LEU A 110 -31.37 6.01 6.91
C LEU A 110 -30.96 5.48 5.54
N SER A 111 -30.04 6.18 4.86
CA SER A 111 -29.52 5.75 3.55
C SER A 111 -28.66 4.50 3.67
N LEU A 112 -27.82 4.40 4.71
CA LEU A 112 -27.06 3.17 5.01
C LEU A 112 -27.97 1.97 5.28
N LYS A 113 -29.02 2.17 6.10
CA LYS A 113 -29.99 1.10 6.40
C LYS A 113 -30.70 0.61 5.13
N ARG A 114 -31.02 1.52 4.21
CA ARG A 114 -31.64 1.18 2.92
C ARG A 114 -30.72 0.32 2.05
N GLU A 115 -29.46 0.71 1.90
CA GLU A 115 -28.44 -0.05 1.16
C GLU A 115 -28.20 -1.45 1.75
N GLN A 116 -28.12 -1.55 3.08
CA GLN A 116 -28.00 -2.85 3.76
C GLN A 116 -29.24 -3.73 3.56
N GLY A 117 -30.44 -3.15 3.61
CA GLY A 117 -31.69 -3.87 3.34
C GLY A 117 -31.82 -4.35 1.89
N LEU A 118 -31.29 -3.60 0.92
CA LEU A 118 -31.22 -4.01 -0.49
C LEU A 118 -30.21 -5.16 -0.70
N SER A 119 -29.12 -5.19 0.09
CA SER A 119 -28.07 -6.21 0.00
C SER A 119 -28.42 -7.55 0.65
N GLY A 120 -29.47 -7.61 1.49
CA GLY A 120 -29.92 -8.82 2.18
C GLY A 120 -30.83 -9.74 1.37
N GLY A 121 -31.16 -9.40 0.12
CA GLY A 121 -32.15 -10.10 -0.71
C GLY A 121 -31.61 -10.78 -1.98
N ALA A 122 -30.29 -10.79 -2.20
CA ALA A 122 -29.69 -11.37 -3.40
C ALA A 122 -28.61 -12.41 -3.04
N ALA A 123 -29.06 -13.54 -2.51
CA ALA A 123 -28.35 -14.82 -2.63
C ALA A 123 -29.30 -15.76 -3.39
N CYS A 124 -29.08 -15.84 -4.70
CA CYS A 124 -29.55 -16.93 -5.56
C CYS A 124 -28.31 -17.53 -6.23
#